data_AF-A0A261A418-F1
#
_entry.id   AF-A0A261A418-F1
#
_cell.length_a   1.000
_cell.length_b   1.000
_cell.length_c   1.000
_cell.angle_alpha   90.00
_cell.angle_beta   90.00
_cell.angle_gamma   90.00
#
_symmetry.space_group_name_H-M   'P 1'
#
loop_
_entity.id
_entity.type
_entity.pdbx_description
1 polymer ?
#
loop_
_entity_poly.entity_id
_entity_poly.type
_entity_poly.pdbx_seq_one_letter_code
_entity_poly.pdbx_strand_id
1 'polypeptide(L)'
;MILWLSRAMISIFRYLYRILLYSVLCFSNKPELVEKDLIDIPEFLAAMTQLLIVLNHPKLDLRNIRFDFFREDTDEQIMDIFSTRLTFGISVKLLHFENCSFQNLLTLLEHTTPKILNEIWITGRIHRQYNPDTIDRIFQLEQWKKAKTLVITGGLFGSMEHFSHFE
;
A
#
# COMPACT_ATOMS: atom_id res chain seq x y z
N MET A 1 17.90 12.82 -19.62
CA MET A 1 16.69 12.10 -20.08
C MET A 1 15.87 11.64 -18.88
N ILE A 2 15.40 12.58 -18.03
CA ILE A 2 14.72 12.30 -16.74
C ILE A 2 13.40 13.09 -16.59
N LEU A 3 12.96 13.82 -17.64
CA LEU A 3 11.88 14.81 -17.50
C LEU A 3 10.55 14.48 -18.20
N TRP A 4 10.29 13.22 -18.55
CA TRP A 4 9.04 12.83 -19.24
C TRP A 4 8.17 11.78 -18.51
N LEU A 5 8.38 11.57 -17.21
CA LEU A 5 7.47 10.79 -16.37
C LEU A 5 6.35 11.66 -15.75
N SER A 6 5.95 12.75 -16.42
CA SER A 6 4.77 13.50 -16.04
C SER A 6 3.61 13.11 -16.95
N ARG A 7 2.57 12.52 -16.34
CA ARG A 7 1.21 12.25 -16.87
C ARG A 7 0.89 10.88 -17.47
N ALA A 8 1.84 9.97 -17.68
CA ALA A 8 1.55 8.61 -18.14
C ALA A 8 2.02 7.54 -17.14
N MET A 9 1.07 6.72 -16.70
CA MET A 9 1.27 5.40 -16.09
C MET A 9 1.94 5.33 -14.71
N ILE A 10 1.13 5.51 -13.68
CA ILE A 10 1.16 4.65 -12.50
C ILE A 10 0.07 3.56 -12.66
N SER A 11 -0.16 3.13 -13.90
CA SER A 11 -0.61 1.77 -14.22
C SER A 11 0.57 0.78 -14.19
N ILE A 12 1.76 1.24 -13.81
CA ILE A 12 2.94 0.43 -13.48
C ILE A 12 2.65 -0.46 -12.27
N PHE A 13 1.80 -0.05 -11.32
CA PHE A 13 1.42 -0.90 -10.18
C PHE A 13 0.56 -2.07 -10.61
N ARG A 14 -0.43 -1.85 -11.49
CA ARG A 14 -1.27 -2.92 -12.01
C ARG A 14 -0.52 -3.87 -12.96
N TYR A 15 0.54 -3.41 -13.63
CA TYR A 15 1.31 -4.20 -14.58
C TYR A 15 2.53 -4.86 -13.95
N LEU A 16 3.27 -4.23 -13.04
CA LEU A 16 4.38 -4.87 -12.30
C LEU A 16 3.87 -5.82 -11.21
N TYR A 17 2.81 -5.48 -10.49
CA TYR A 17 2.17 -6.42 -9.55
C TYR A 17 1.57 -7.60 -10.31
N ARG A 18 0.85 -7.37 -11.42
CA ARG A 18 0.41 -8.50 -12.27
C ARG A 18 1.58 -9.22 -12.93
N ILE A 19 2.67 -8.60 -13.34
CA ILE A 19 3.81 -9.31 -13.94
C ILE A 19 4.59 -10.10 -12.90
N LEU A 20 4.76 -9.62 -11.67
CA LEU A 20 5.42 -10.35 -10.59
C LEU A 20 4.53 -11.47 -10.05
N LEU A 21 3.24 -11.19 -9.85
CA LEU A 21 2.29 -12.20 -9.42
C LEU A 21 1.96 -13.18 -10.56
N TYR A 22 1.80 -12.76 -11.82
CA TYR A 22 1.66 -13.67 -12.97
C TYR A 22 2.97 -14.38 -13.32
N SER A 23 4.16 -13.82 -13.13
CA SER A 23 5.37 -14.60 -13.38
C SER A 23 5.49 -15.71 -12.33
N VAL A 24 5.27 -15.39 -11.05
CA VAL A 24 5.23 -16.40 -9.98
C VAL A 24 4.08 -17.40 -10.18
N LEU A 25 2.88 -16.96 -10.60
CA LEU A 25 1.69 -17.80 -10.81
C LEU A 25 1.66 -18.56 -12.15
N CYS A 26 2.31 -18.07 -13.22
CA CYS A 26 2.44 -18.78 -14.50
C CYS A 26 3.62 -19.75 -14.51
N PHE A 27 4.64 -19.54 -13.67
CA PHE A 27 5.64 -20.59 -13.37
C PHE A 27 5.12 -21.64 -12.37
N SER A 28 4.00 -21.39 -11.68
CA SER A 28 3.41 -22.30 -10.69
C SER A 28 2.41 -23.34 -11.26
N ASN A 29 2.64 -23.85 -12.47
CA ASN A 29 2.40 -25.28 -12.70
C ASN A 29 3.41 -26.17 -11.91
N LYS A 30 4.19 -25.54 -11.03
CA LYS A 30 5.13 -26.09 -10.08
C LYS A 30 4.63 -25.84 -8.64
N PRO A 31 4.11 -26.87 -7.96
CA PRO A 31 3.59 -26.77 -6.58
C PRO A 31 4.64 -26.30 -5.56
N GLU A 32 5.92 -26.49 -5.87
CA GLU A 32 7.09 -26.20 -5.04
C GLU A 32 7.38 -24.70 -4.75
N LEU A 33 6.62 -23.78 -5.35
CA LEU A 33 6.70 -22.33 -5.06
C LEU A 33 5.59 -21.85 -4.12
N VAL A 34 4.61 -22.70 -3.78
CA VAL A 34 3.52 -22.37 -2.84
C VAL A 34 4.00 -22.43 -1.38
N GLU A 35 5.05 -23.19 -1.10
CA GLU A 35 5.64 -23.37 0.24
C GLU A 35 6.85 -22.47 0.53
N LYS A 36 7.35 -21.71 -0.45
CA LYS A 36 8.51 -20.84 -0.27
C LYS A 36 8.10 -19.43 0.11
N ASP A 37 8.75 -18.87 1.12
CA ASP A 37 8.63 -17.45 1.42
C ASP A 37 9.06 -16.63 0.19
N LEU A 38 8.31 -15.57 -0.13
CA LEU A 38 8.57 -14.75 -1.32
C LEU A 38 9.94 -14.11 -1.26
N ILE A 39 10.43 -13.84 -0.05
CA ILE A 39 11.78 -13.31 0.19
C ILE A 39 12.89 -14.23 -0.32
N ASP A 40 12.62 -15.53 -0.43
CA ASP A 40 13.56 -16.52 -0.96
C ASP A 40 13.55 -16.60 -2.50
N ILE A 41 12.63 -15.87 -3.16
CA ILE A 41 12.55 -15.78 -4.62
C ILE A 41 13.41 -14.60 -5.09
N PRO A 42 14.55 -14.83 -5.77
CA PRO A 42 15.47 -13.75 -6.16
C PRO A 42 14.82 -12.68 -7.04
N GLU A 43 13.92 -13.08 -7.94
CA GLU A 43 13.19 -12.19 -8.82
C GLU A 43 12.23 -11.26 -8.05
N PHE A 44 11.58 -11.79 -7.01
CA PHE A 44 10.74 -10.99 -6.12
C PHE A 44 11.59 -9.97 -5.37
N LEU A 45 12.71 -10.39 -4.77
CA LEU A 45 13.60 -9.50 -4.03
C LEU A 45 14.22 -8.41 -4.92
N ALA A 46 14.59 -8.77 -6.15
CA ALA A 46 15.09 -7.82 -7.15
C ALA A 46 14.03 -6.78 -7.49
N ALA A 47 12.79 -7.20 -7.74
CA ALA A 47 11.69 -6.29 -8.04
C ALA A 47 11.30 -5.40 -6.86
N MET A 48 11.22 -5.95 -5.65
CA MET A 48 10.99 -5.18 -4.43
C MET A 48 12.10 -4.16 -4.19
N THR A 49 13.35 -4.51 -4.49
CA THR A 49 14.47 -3.57 -4.39
C THR A 49 14.33 -2.43 -5.38
N GLN A 50 13.95 -2.68 -6.64
CA GLN A 50 13.68 -1.62 -7.61
C GLN A 50 12.52 -0.72 -7.19
N LEU A 51 11.45 -1.30 -6.66
CA LEU A 51 10.32 -0.54 -6.14
C LEU A 51 10.73 0.38 -4.99
N LEU A 52 11.51 -0.13 -4.03
CA LEU A 52 12.01 0.65 -2.90
C LEU A 52 12.93 1.79 -3.34
N ILE A 53 13.77 1.59 -4.37
CA ILE A 53 14.58 2.68 -4.95
C ILE A 53 13.69 3.81 -5.46
N VAL A 54 12.59 3.48 -6.14
CA VAL A 54 11.64 4.48 -6.64
C VAL A 54 10.93 5.17 -5.48
N LEU A 55 10.34 4.41 -4.56
CA LEU A 55 9.55 4.94 -3.44
C LEU A 55 10.39 5.78 -2.46
N ASN A 56 11.67 5.45 -2.28
CA ASN A 56 12.60 6.23 -1.47
C ASN A 56 13.25 7.40 -2.21
N HIS A 57 12.80 7.73 -3.42
CA HIS A 57 13.34 8.89 -4.12
C HIS A 57 12.79 10.18 -3.49
N PRO A 58 13.62 11.09 -2.93
CA PRO A 58 13.16 12.20 -2.09
C PRO A 58 12.37 13.28 -2.85
N LYS A 59 12.46 13.28 -4.19
CA LYS A 59 11.68 14.18 -5.08
C LYS A 59 10.55 13.45 -5.80
N LEU A 60 10.27 12.20 -5.44
CA LEU A 60 9.11 11.50 -5.95
C LEU A 60 7.87 12.27 -5.49
N ASP A 61 7.03 12.71 -6.42
CA ASP A 61 5.75 13.32 -6.11
C ASP A 61 4.68 12.62 -6.95
N LEU A 62 3.87 11.80 -6.29
CA LEU A 62 2.88 10.97 -6.94
C LEU A 62 1.50 11.63 -6.87
N ARG A 63 0.78 11.61 -8.00
CA ARG A 63 -0.64 11.96 -7.97
C ARG A 63 -1.46 10.91 -7.23
N ASN A 64 -1.20 9.64 -7.50
CA ASN A 64 -1.88 8.51 -6.87
C ASN A 64 -0.95 7.32 -6.74
N ILE A 65 -1.25 6.46 -5.77
CA ILE A 65 -0.70 5.12 -5.66
C ILE A 65 -1.82 4.19 -5.18
N ARG A 66 -1.83 2.98 -5.73
CA ARG A 66 -2.83 1.95 -5.42
C ARG A 66 -2.13 0.68 -4.98
N PHE A 67 -2.57 0.14 -3.85
CA PHE A 67 -2.14 -1.14 -3.30
C PHE A 67 -3.33 -2.10 -3.33
N ASP A 68 -3.16 -3.18 -4.10
CA ASP A 68 -4.14 -4.26 -4.19
C ASP A 68 -3.63 -5.47 -3.38
N PHE A 69 -4.39 -5.85 -2.37
CA PHE A 69 -4.09 -6.97 -1.47
C PHE A 69 -4.98 -8.16 -1.81
N PHE A 70 -4.45 -9.38 -1.70
CA PHE A 70 -5.19 -10.59 -2.11
C PHE A 70 -4.83 -11.84 -1.29
N ARG A 71 -3.68 -11.87 -0.60
CA ARG A 71 -3.19 -13.04 0.13
C ARG A 71 -2.47 -12.59 1.40
N GLU A 72 -3.06 -12.89 2.56
CA GLU A 72 -2.60 -12.42 3.87
C GLU A 72 -1.10 -12.65 4.09
N ASP A 73 -0.59 -13.88 3.90
CA ASP A 73 0.83 -14.19 4.11
C ASP A 73 1.79 -13.39 3.20
N THR A 74 1.40 -13.20 1.94
CA THR A 74 2.18 -12.42 0.97
C THR A 74 2.17 -10.93 1.33
N ASP A 75 1.00 -10.45 1.74
CA ASP A 75 0.80 -9.05 2.08
C ASP A 75 1.59 -8.68 3.34
N GLU A 76 1.66 -9.58 4.33
CA GLU A 76 2.50 -9.42 5.54
C GLU A 76 3.99 -9.30 5.21
N GLN A 77 4.54 -10.18 4.37
CA GLN A 77 5.96 -10.10 3.96
C GLN A 77 6.26 -8.78 3.23
N ILE A 78 5.35 -8.30 2.38
CA ILE A 78 5.51 -7.01 1.70
C ILE A 78 5.45 -5.85 2.70
N MET A 79 4.53 -5.89 3.67
CA MET A 79 4.42 -4.85 4.69
C MET A 79 5.65 -4.81 5.61
N ASP A 80 6.25 -5.95 5.95
CA ASP A 80 7.50 -6.01 6.72
C ASP A 80 8.67 -5.38 5.95
N ILE A 81 8.76 -5.64 4.64
CA ILE A 81 9.73 -4.97 3.77
C ILE A 81 9.51 -3.46 3.76
N PHE A 82 8.26 -2.98 3.68
CA PHE A 82 7.97 -1.56 3.69
C PHE A 82 8.26 -0.90 5.03
N SER A 83 7.87 -1.53 6.15
CA SER A 83 8.09 -1.00 7.49
C SER A 83 9.57 -0.86 7.84
N THR A 84 10.43 -1.70 7.25
CA THR A 84 11.87 -1.73 7.54
C THR A 84 12.71 -0.97 6.51
N ARG A 85 12.27 -0.85 5.25
CA ARG A 85 13.10 -0.33 4.14
C ARG A 85 12.59 0.95 3.49
N LEU A 86 11.38 1.42 3.80
CA LEU A 86 10.97 2.77 3.40
C LEU A 86 11.59 3.80 4.34
N THR A 87 12.54 4.57 3.83
CA THR A 87 13.30 5.56 4.61
C THR A 87 12.69 6.96 4.52
N PHE A 88 11.97 7.25 3.44
CA PHE A 88 11.29 8.53 3.23
C PHE A 88 9.78 8.32 3.19
N GLY A 89 9.03 9.32 3.66
CA GLY A 89 7.58 9.31 3.50
C GLY A 89 7.18 9.42 2.03
N ILE A 90 6.36 8.49 1.56
CA ILE A 90 5.76 8.49 0.22
C ILE A 90 4.99 9.80 0.05
N SER A 91 5.45 10.65 -0.86
CA SER A 91 4.75 11.88 -1.24
C SER A 91 3.69 11.54 -2.29
N VAL A 92 2.44 11.44 -1.84
CA VAL A 92 1.31 11.09 -2.70
C VAL A 92 0.05 11.86 -2.33
N LYS A 93 -0.72 12.30 -3.33
CA LYS A 93 -1.99 13.01 -3.11
C LYS A 93 -3.16 12.08 -2.81
N LEU A 94 -3.22 10.93 -3.48
CA LEU A 94 -4.27 9.92 -3.31
C LEU A 94 -3.65 8.56 -3.00
N LEU A 95 -3.97 8.02 -1.83
CA LEU A 95 -3.56 6.68 -1.41
C LEU A 95 -4.77 5.75 -1.47
N HIS A 96 -4.71 4.75 -2.35
CA HIS A 96 -5.78 3.79 -2.57
C HIS A 96 -5.39 2.40 -2.07
N PHE A 97 -6.21 1.86 -1.19
CA PHE A 97 -6.16 0.51 -0.67
C PHE A 97 -7.33 -0.31 -1.23
N GLU A 98 -7.04 -1.47 -1.81
CA GLU A 98 -8.04 -2.45 -2.23
C GLU A 98 -7.81 -3.75 -1.45
N ASN A 99 -8.86 -4.24 -0.78
CA ASN A 99 -8.86 -5.46 0.02
C ASN A 99 -7.80 -5.49 1.14
N CYS A 100 -7.51 -4.37 1.82
CA CYS A 100 -6.44 -4.31 2.82
C CYS A 100 -6.83 -4.85 4.21
N SER A 101 -5.84 -5.24 5.03
CA SER A 101 -6.02 -5.37 6.49
C SER A 101 -5.83 -4.01 7.20
N PHE A 102 -6.21 -3.90 8.47
CA PHE A 102 -5.89 -2.72 9.28
C PHE A 102 -4.38 -2.52 9.45
N GLN A 103 -3.62 -3.61 9.54
CA GLN A 103 -2.16 -3.52 9.66
C GLN A 103 -1.54 -2.95 8.38
N ASN A 104 -2.02 -3.36 7.20
CA ASN A 104 -1.56 -2.82 5.91
C ASN A 104 -1.85 -1.33 5.81
N LEU A 105 -3.06 -0.92 6.22
CA LEU A 105 -3.48 0.48 6.25
C LEU A 105 -2.58 1.31 7.17
N LEU A 106 -2.34 0.83 8.40
CA LEU A 106 -1.46 1.48 9.36
C LEU A 106 -0.04 1.65 8.80
N THR A 107 0.60 0.56 8.37
CA THR A 107 1.98 0.57 7.87
C THR A 107 2.16 1.58 6.74
N LEU A 108 1.28 1.57 5.74
CA LEU A 108 1.41 2.47 4.58
C LEU A 108 1.07 3.93 4.91
N LEU A 109 0.10 4.18 5.79
CA LEU A 109 -0.19 5.55 6.23
C LEU A 109 0.97 6.15 7.03
N GLU A 110 1.61 5.38 7.91
CA GLU A 110 2.79 5.83 8.67
C GLU A 110 3.94 6.24 7.74
N HIS A 111 4.08 5.54 6.61
CA HIS A 111 5.09 5.84 5.59
C HIS A 111 4.61 6.83 4.53
N THR A 112 3.50 7.54 4.74
CA THR A 112 2.99 8.56 3.80
C THR A 112 3.21 9.96 4.35
N THR A 113 3.62 10.91 3.51
CA THR A 113 3.86 12.30 3.95
C THR A 113 2.52 13.02 4.19
N PRO A 114 2.22 13.46 5.44
CA PRO A 114 0.89 13.94 5.81
C PRO A 114 0.48 15.25 5.15
N LYS A 115 1.44 16.13 4.81
CA LYS A 115 1.13 17.44 4.20
C LYS A 115 0.68 17.35 2.73
N ILE A 116 0.89 16.20 2.10
CA ILE A 116 0.68 16.02 0.65
C ILE A 116 -0.53 15.14 0.39
N LEU A 117 -0.79 14.18 1.29
CA LEU A 117 -1.95 13.32 1.24
C LEU A 117 -3.25 14.13 1.39
N ASN A 118 -4.07 14.08 0.35
CA ASN A 118 -5.38 14.73 0.32
C ASN A 118 -6.53 13.71 0.38
N GLU A 119 -6.34 12.54 -0.22
CA GLU A 119 -7.41 11.56 -0.42
C GLU A 119 -6.98 10.17 0.05
N ILE A 120 -7.84 9.52 0.82
CA ILE A 120 -7.70 8.13 1.26
C ILE A 120 -8.87 7.34 0.69
N TRP A 121 -8.57 6.33 -0.10
CA TRP A 121 -9.58 5.45 -0.70
C TRP A 121 -9.38 4.05 -0.17
N ILE A 122 -10.40 3.47 0.43
CA ILE A 122 -10.40 2.12 1.00
C ILE A 122 -11.56 1.35 0.37
N THR A 123 -11.24 0.42 -0.52
CA THR A 123 -12.23 -0.34 -1.29
C THR A 123 -12.06 -1.84 -1.13
N GLY A 124 -13.07 -2.60 -1.54
CA GLY A 124 -13.06 -4.05 -1.42
C GLY A 124 -13.34 -4.53 0.00
N ARG A 125 -12.86 -5.74 0.35
CA ARG A 125 -13.07 -6.33 1.68
C ARG A 125 -11.91 -5.99 2.61
N ILE A 126 -12.19 -5.41 3.77
CA ILE A 126 -11.17 -5.35 4.82
C ILE A 126 -11.06 -6.72 5.48
N HIS A 127 -9.85 -7.29 5.45
CA HIS A 127 -9.54 -8.55 6.12
C HIS A 127 -9.65 -8.34 7.64
N ARG A 128 -10.69 -8.94 8.23
CA ARG A 128 -11.16 -8.64 9.59
C ARG A 128 -10.36 -9.41 10.64
N GLN A 129 -9.15 -8.96 10.93
CA GLN A 129 -8.62 -9.11 12.28
C GLN A 129 -8.85 -7.77 12.99
N TYR A 130 -10.01 -7.65 13.63
CA TYR A 130 -10.35 -6.43 14.38
C TYR A 130 -9.36 -6.27 15.54
N ASN A 131 -8.54 -5.23 15.46
CA ASN A 131 -7.61 -4.84 16.51
C ASN A 131 -7.89 -3.38 16.89
N PRO A 132 -8.55 -3.12 18.04
CA PRO A 132 -8.84 -1.77 18.53
C PRO A 132 -7.61 -0.87 18.56
N ASP A 133 -6.47 -1.38 19.02
CA ASP A 133 -5.24 -0.59 19.19
C ASP A 133 -4.69 -0.13 17.83
N THR A 134 -4.74 -1.01 16.82
CA THR A 134 -4.35 -0.66 15.44
C THR A 134 -5.28 0.42 14.87
N ILE A 135 -6.58 0.28 15.09
CA ILE A 135 -7.61 1.21 14.61
C ILE A 135 -7.44 2.58 15.26
N ASP A 136 -7.29 2.63 16.58
CA ASP A 136 -7.08 3.87 17.31
C ASP A 136 -5.79 4.55 16.85
N ARG A 137 -4.71 3.79 16.63
CA ARG A 137 -3.46 4.33 16.11
C ARG A 137 -3.63 4.95 14.72
N ILE A 138 -4.39 4.32 13.81
CA ILE A 138 -4.70 4.88 12.48
C ILE A 138 -5.37 6.25 12.63
N PHE A 139 -6.39 6.36 13.49
CA PHE A 139 -7.11 7.62 13.68
C PHE A 139 -6.26 8.71 14.34
N GLN A 140 -5.21 8.33 15.08
CA GLN A 140 -4.27 9.29 15.64
C GLN A 140 -3.24 9.83 14.64
N LEU A 141 -3.06 9.20 13.48
CA LEU A 141 -2.09 9.62 12.47
C LEU A 141 -2.43 11.00 11.90
N GLU A 142 -1.40 11.84 11.76
CA GLU A 142 -1.52 13.14 11.10
C GLU A 142 -1.99 13.01 9.65
N GLN A 143 -1.62 11.92 8.98
CA GLN A 143 -2.03 11.55 7.63
C GLN A 143 -3.55 11.36 7.55
N TRP A 144 -4.14 10.71 8.55
CA TRP A 144 -5.59 10.51 8.65
C TRP A 144 -6.31 11.84 8.92
N LYS A 145 -5.84 12.57 9.93
CA LYS A 145 -6.44 13.85 10.39
C LYS A 145 -6.38 14.98 9.35
N LYS A 146 -5.38 14.97 8.46
CA LYS A 146 -5.18 16.03 7.44
C LYS A 146 -5.74 15.68 6.07
N ALA A 147 -6.04 14.41 5.81
CA ALA A 147 -6.72 14.03 4.59
C ALA A 147 -8.08 14.74 4.51
N LYS A 148 -8.45 15.19 3.31
CA LYS A 148 -9.66 15.98 3.04
C LYS A 148 -10.81 15.11 2.56
N THR A 149 -10.51 13.99 1.96
CA THR A 149 -11.52 13.11 1.36
C THR A 149 -11.24 11.69 1.75
N LEU A 150 -12.27 11.03 2.23
CA LEU A 150 -12.27 9.62 2.55
C LEU A 150 -13.34 8.93 1.71
N VAL A 151 -12.93 7.92 0.96
CA VAL A 151 -13.84 7.04 0.22
C VAL A 151 -13.74 5.65 0.82
N ILE A 152 -14.85 5.13 1.34
CA ILE A 152 -14.91 3.76 1.87
C ILE A 152 -16.00 2.98 1.13
N THR A 153 -15.65 1.82 0.57
CA THR A 153 -16.60 0.84 0.06
C THR A 153 -16.35 -0.50 0.73
N GLY A 154 -17.38 -1.16 1.26
CA GLY A 154 -17.23 -2.50 1.87
C GLY A 154 -17.44 -2.58 3.40
N GLY A 155 -17.81 -1.47 4.04
CA GLY A 155 -18.18 -1.40 5.47
C GLY A 155 -17.47 -0.27 6.22
N LEU A 156 -18.08 0.20 7.31
CA LEU A 156 -17.53 1.24 8.19
C LEU A 156 -16.77 0.62 9.37
N PHE A 157 -15.75 1.30 9.88
CA PHE A 157 -14.91 0.82 10.98
C PHE A 157 -14.78 1.90 12.06
N GLY A 158 -15.06 1.59 13.32
CA GLY A 158 -14.90 2.53 14.44
C GLY A 158 -16.05 3.51 14.65
N SER A 159 -15.89 4.41 15.64
CA SER A 159 -16.88 5.43 16.00
C SER A 159 -17.01 6.51 14.93
N MET A 160 -18.21 7.05 14.76
CA MET A 160 -18.49 8.18 13.87
C MET A 160 -17.65 9.42 14.17
N GLU A 161 -17.24 9.59 15.43
CA GLU A 161 -16.40 10.70 15.85
C GLU A 161 -15.04 10.72 15.11
N HIS A 162 -14.50 9.55 14.77
CA HIS A 162 -13.24 9.42 14.05
C HIS A 162 -13.29 9.83 12.57
N PHE A 163 -14.50 10.10 12.06
CA PHE A 163 -14.76 10.54 10.69
C PHE A 163 -15.25 11.98 10.59
N SER A 164 -15.46 12.65 11.73
CA SER A 164 -16.10 13.96 11.81
C SER A 164 -15.37 15.08 11.05
N HIS A 165 -14.07 14.94 10.77
CA HIS A 165 -13.32 15.97 10.02
C HIS A 165 -13.39 15.83 8.50
N PHE A 166 -14.02 14.77 7.98
CA PHE A 166 -14.16 14.52 6.53
C PHE A 166 -15.45 15.12 5.92
N GLU A 167 -16.13 16.01 6.64
CA GLU A 167 -17.35 16.70 6.18
C GLU A 167 -17.14 17.64 4.98
#